data_AF-A0A8S3G4L6-F1
#
_entry.id   AF-A0A8S3G4L6-F1
#
_cell.length_a   1.000
_cell.length_b   1.000
_cell.length_c   1.000
_cell.angle_alpha   90.00
_cell.angle_beta   90.00
_cell.angle_gamma   90.00
#
_symmetry.space_group_name_H-M   'P 1'
#
loop_
_entity.id
_entity.type
_entity.pdbx_description
1 polymer ?
#
loop_
_entity_poly.entity_id
_entity_poly.type
_entity_poly.pdbx_seq_one_letter_code
_entity_poly.pdbx_strand_id
1 'polypeptide(L)'
;MKRGQDRILVFSSDQQLQLLFDSEIIFMNSTFDITSANFKQVYLIHAHRFGQGLPVAFCLLPNKRGKTYFELFERLKEQASPMGKQFKPKRIITDFEP
;
A
#
# COMPACT_ATOMS: atom_id res chain seq x y z
N MET A 1 -2.06 -17.61 22.73
CA MET A 1 -2.47 -17.80 21.32
C MET A 1 -2.04 -16.57 20.51
N LYS A 2 -0.85 -16.59 19.89
CA LYS A 2 -0.27 -15.45 19.12
C LYS A 2 -0.66 -15.51 17.64
N ARG A 3 -1.94 -15.40 17.29
CA ARG A 3 -2.33 -15.34 15.86
C ARG A 3 -2.47 -13.88 15.45
N GLY A 4 -1.46 -13.35 14.74
CA GLY A 4 -1.65 -12.16 13.89
C GLY A 4 -0.74 -10.95 14.10
N GLN A 5 0.33 -11.02 14.91
CA GLN A 5 1.16 -9.85 15.24
C GLN A 5 2.05 -9.31 14.09
N ASP A 6 2.28 -10.09 13.03
CA ASP A 6 3.16 -9.71 11.91
C ASP A 6 2.46 -9.78 10.53
N ARG A 7 1.13 -9.70 10.49
CA ARG A 7 0.40 -9.78 9.21
C ARG A 7 0.36 -8.43 8.53
N ILE A 8 0.49 -8.43 7.20
CA ILE A 8 0.14 -7.32 6.33
C ILE A 8 -1.21 -7.65 5.69
N LEU A 9 -2.18 -6.73 5.79
CA LEU A 9 -3.44 -6.85 5.07
C LEU A 9 -3.54 -5.71 4.07
N VAL A 10 -3.96 -6.02 2.84
CA VAL A 10 -4.17 -5.03 1.78
C VAL A 10 -5.61 -5.15 1.32
N PHE A 11 -6.33 -4.04 1.37
CA PHE A 11 -7.69 -3.93 0.87
C PHE A 11 -7.67 -3.08 -0.40
N SER A 12 -8.05 -3.70 -1.51
CA SER A 12 -8.14 -3.09 -2.83
C SER A 12 -9.05 -3.97 -3.70
N SER A 13 -9.83 -3.36 -4.60
CA SER A 13 -10.50 -4.08 -5.66
C SER A 13 -9.57 -4.28 -6.86
N ASP A 14 -9.90 -5.23 -7.74
CA ASP A 14 -9.12 -5.43 -8.98
C ASP A 14 -9.03 -4.16 -9.83
N GLN A 15 -10.10 -3.35 -9.89
CA GLN A 15 -10.09 -2.08 -10.59
C GLN A 15 -9.13 -1.08 -9.95
N GLN A 16 -9.08 -1.03 -8.62
CA GLN A 16 -8.14 -0.17 -7.91
C GLN A 16 -6.68 -0.64 -8.09
N LEU A 17 -6.43 -1.95 -8.09
CA LEU A 17 -5.11 -2.50 -8.40
C LEU A 17 -4.67 -2.20 -9.84
N GLN A 18 -5.58 -2.28 -10.81
CA GLN A 18 -5.29 -1.84 -12.18
C GLN A 18 -4.87 -0.38 -12.22
N LEU A 19 -5.63 0.51 -11.55
CA LEU A 19 -5.28 1.92 -11.44
C LEU A 19 -3.92 2.12 -10.77
N LEU A 20 -3.61 1.36 -9.71
CA LEU A 20 -2.33 1.42 -9.02
C LEU A 20 -1.16 1.04 -9.95
N PHE A 21 -1.27 -0.09 -10.65
CA PHE A 21 -0.20 -0.62 -11.49
C PHE A 21 0.00 0.17 -12.78
N ASP A 22 -1.05 0.83 -13.28
CA ASP A 22 -0.97 1.71 -14.44
C ASP A 22 -0.50 3.13 -14.09
N SER A 23 -0.40 3.46 -12.81
CA SER A 23 -0.04 4.81 -12.37
C SER A 23 1.47 5.06 -12.46
N GLU A 24 1.87 6.11 -13.16
CA GLU A 24 3.27 6.56 -13.18
C GLU A 24 3.69 7.26 -11.89
N ILE A 25 2.75 7.90 -11.20
CA ILE A 25 2.97 8.63 -9.96
C ILE A 25 2.07 8.02 -8.89
N ILE A 26 2.64 7.65 -7.75
CA ILE A 26 1.86 7.23 -6.58
C ILE A 26 2.16 8.13 -5.39
N PHE A 27 1.15 8.34 -4.56
CA PHE A 27 1.26 9.04 -3.29
C PHE A 27 0.98 8.08 -2.16
N MET A 28 1.69 8.22 -1.06
CA MET A 28 1.50 7.39 0.11
C MET A 28 1.55 8.23 1.37
N ASN A 29 0.73 7.87 2.34
CA ASN A 29 0.71 8.50 3.65
C ASN A 29 0.11 7.51 4.67
N SER A 30 0.60 7.57 5.89
CA SER A 30 0.02 6.80 6.99
C SER A 30 -1.06 7.61 7.71
N THR A 31 -2.02 6.89 8.29
CA THR A 31 -2.95 7.45 9.29
C THR A 31 -2.91 6.57 10.54
N PHE A 32 -2.76 7.21 11.71
CA PHE A 32 -2.49 6.51 12.98
C PHE A 32 -3.71 6.38 13.89
N ASP A 33 -4.70 7.27 13.74
CA ASP A 33 -5.77 7.45 14.72
C ASP A 33 -6.86 6.37 14.73
N ILE A 34 -6.80 5.40 13.81
CA ILE A 34 -7.90 4.43 13.55
C ILE A 34 -7.47 2.96 13.52
N THR A 35 -6.30 2.61 14.06
CA THR A 35 -5.79 1.23 13.99
C THR A 35 -6.38 0.31 15.06
N SER A 36 -6.82 -0.89 14.68
CA SER A 36 -7.19 -1.93 15.65
C SER A 36 -5.97 -2.43 16.43
N ALA A 37 -6.16 -3.03 17.62
CA ALA A 37 -5.08 -3.41 18.55
C ALA A 37 -3.96 -4.28 17.95
N ASN A 38 -4.20 -4.93 16.81
CA ASN A 38 -3.24 -5.82 16.14
C ASN A 38 -2.38 -5.14 15.06
N PHE A 39 -2.64 -3.88 14.72
CA PHE A 39 -1.90 -3.13 13.71
C PHE A 39 -1.40 -1.80 14.28
N LYS A 40 -0.32 -1.28 13.73
CA LYS A 40 0.31 -0.03 14.20
C LYS A 40 0.10 1.15 13.27
N GLN A 41 -0.34 0.89 12.04
CA GLN A 41 -0.66 1.95 11.08
C GLN A 41 -1.61 1.45 9.99
N VAL A 42 -2.42 2.37 9.49
CA VAL A 42 -3.08 2.25 8.19
C VAL A 42 -2.23 3.03 7.19
N TYR A 43 -1.65 2.33 6.22
CA TYR A 43 -0.84 2.89 5.16
C TYR A 43 -1.70 3.00 3.89
N LEU A 44 -1.90 4.22 3.40
CA LEU A 44 -2.75 4.51 2.25
C LEU A 44 -1.89 4.70 1.01
N ILE A 45 -2.28 4.06 -0.08
CA ILE A 45 -1.66 4.25 -1.39
C ILE A 45 -2.69 4.89 -2.33
N HIS A 46 -2.27 5.98 -2.97
CA HIS A 46 -3.05 6.71 -3.94
C HIS A 46 -2.39 6.64 -5.32
N ALA A 47 -3.20 6.38 -6.35
CA ALA A 47 -2.78 6.50 -7.74
C ALA A 47 -3.07 7.91 -8.25
N HIS A 48 -2.16 8.48 -9.04
CA HIS A 48 -2.42 9.74 -9.70
C HIS A 48 -3.34 9.52 -10.91
N ARG A 49 -4.51 10.15 -10.90
CA ARG A 49 -5.45 10.12 -12.03
C ARG A 49 -6.23 11.42 -12.10
N PHE A 50 -6.39 11.97 -13.30
CA PHE A 50 -7.17 13.18 -13.56
C PHE A 50 -6.78 14.39 -12.68
N GLY A 51 -5.47 14.57 -12.43
CA GLY A 51 -4.98 15.67 -11.60
C GLY A 51 -5.17 15.46 -10.09
N GLN A 52 -5.68 14.32 -9.65
CA GLN A 52 -5.96 14.01 -8.24
C GLN A 52 -5.25 12.72 -7.80
N GLY A 53 -5.12 12.55 -6.47
CA GLY A 53 -4.70 11.29 -5.86
C GLY A 53 -5.92 10.48 -5.45
N LEU A 54 -6.19 9.37 -6.14
CA LEU A 54 -7.31 8.48 -5.83
C LEU A 54 -6.85 7.37 -4.89
N PRO A 55 -7.52 7.13 -3.75
CA PRO A 55 -7.16 6.03 -2.86
C PRO A 55 -7.45 4.69 -3.53
N VAL A 56 -6.41 3.88 -3.69
CA VAL A 56 -6.47 2.60 -4.40
C VAL A 56 -6.09 1.41 -3.54
N ALA A 57 -5.34 1.61 -2.45
CA ALA A 57 -5.09 0.52 -1.50
C ALA A 57 -5.04 1.03 -0.06
N PHE A 58 -5.69 0.28 0.83
CA PHE A 58 -5.65 0.48 2.27
C PHE A 58 -4.87 -0.68 2.88
N CYS A 59 -3.71 -0.39 3.46
CA CYS A 59 -2.81 -1.41 3.96
C CYS A 59 -2.72 -1.35 5.49
N LEU A 60 -3.13 -2.41 6.19
CA LEU A 60 -2.93 -2.52 7.63
C LEU A 60 -1.57 -3.16 7.90
N LEU A 61 -0.67 -2.40 8.52
CA LEU A 61 0.70 -2.83 8.77
C LEU A 61 0.96 -3.10 10.25
N PRO A 62 1.71 -4.17 10.58
CA PRO A 62 1.95 -4.59 11.95
C PRO A 62 2.96 -3.70 12.70
N ASN A 63 3.81 -2.98 11.97
CA ASN A 63 4.83 -2.08 12.51
C ASN A 63 5.32 -1.12 11.41
N LYS A 64 6.18 -0.17 11.78
CA LYS A 64 6.73 0.89 10.90
C LYS A 64 8.14 0.61 10.36
N ARG A 65 8.58 -0.65 10.36
CA ARG A 65 9.96 -0.97 9.96
C ARG A 65 10.09 -1.00 8.45
N GLY A 66 11.25 -0.57 7.94
CA GLY A 66 11.62 -0.69 6.52
C GLY A 66 11.32 -2.07 5.92
N LYS A 67 11.57 -3.15 6.67
CA LYS A 67 11.27 -4.52 6.25
C LYS A 67 9.79 -4.77 5.97
N THR A 68 8.89 -4.19 6.77
CA THR A 68 7.44 -4.31 6.59
C THR A 68 6.97 -3.55 5.36
N TYR A 69 7.51 -2.37 5.08
CA TYR A 69 7.23 -1.66 3.83
C TYR A 69 7.77 -2.42 2.63
N PHE A 70 9.01 -2.91 2.69
CA PHE A 70 9.59 -3.74 1.63
C PHE A 70 8.70 -4.94 1.31
N GLU A 71 8.26 -5.68 2.33
CA GLU A 71 7.34 -6.81 2.13
C GLU A 71 6.03 -6.37 1.47
N LEU A 72 5.41 -5.25 1.89
CA LEU A 72 4.22 -4.71 1.24
C LEU A 72 4.45 -4.47 -0.27
N PHE A 73 5.55 -3.82 -0.65
CA PHE A 73 5.86 -3.55 -2.06
C PHE A 73 6.12 -4.82 -2.86
N GLU A 74 6.81 -5.81 -2.29
CA GLU A 74 7.00 -7.10 -2.95
C GLU A 74 5.67 -7.82 -3.19
N ARG A 75 4.76 -7.82 -2.19
CA ARG A 75 3.40 -8.38 -2.39
C ARG A 75 2.64 -7.67 -3.51
N LEU A 76 2.73 -6.34 -3.60
CA LEU A 76 2.07 -5.60 -4.68
C LEU A 76 2.65 -5.94 -6.06
N LYS A 77 3.98 -6.14 -6.17
CA LYS A 77 4.61 -6.61 -7.41
C LYS A 77 4.16 -8.02 -7.77
N GLU A 78 4.11 -8.94 -6.80
CA GLU A 78 3.62 -10.31 -6.99
C GLU A 78 2.17 -10.29 -7.50
N GLN A 79 1.31 -9.42 -6.96
CA GLN A 79 -0.09 -9.26 -7.40
C GLN A 79 -0.26 -8.62 -8.78
N ALA A 80 0.72 -7.85 -9.27
CA ALA A 80 0.66 -7.27 -10.62
C ALA A 80 0.81 -8.33 -11.73
N SER A 81 1.62 -9.37 -11.49
CA SER A 81 1.90 -10.45 -12.44
C SER A 81 0.65 -11.18 -12.97
N PRO A 82 -0.26 -11.71 -12.12
CA PRO A 82 -1.47 -12.38 -12.60
C PRO A 82 -2.43 -11.45 -13.37
N MET A 83 -2.28 -10.13 -13.23
CA MET A 83 -3.05 -9.14 -13.99
C MET A 83 -2.39 -8.74 -15.31
N GLY A 84 -1.25 -9.34 -15.67
CA GLY A 84 -0.46 -8.98 -16.85
C GLY A 84 0.17 -7.59 -16.75
N LYS A 85 0.39 -7.10 -15.52
CA LYS A 85 0.91 -5.76 -15.23
C LYS A 85 2.26 -5.85 -14.51
N GLN A 86 2.96 -4.72 -14.45
CA GLN A 86 4.16 -4.55 -13.62
C GLN A 86 3.97 -3.36 -12.68
N PHE A 87 4.22 -3.56 -11.38
CA PHE A 87 4.22 -2.45 -10.45
C PHE A 87 5.57 -1.71 -10.47
N LYS A 88 5.66 -0.66 -11.29
CA LYS A 88 6.88 0.13 -11.51
C LYS A 88 6.54 1.63 -11.67
N PRO A 89 6.09 2.31 -10.60
CA PRO A 89 5.84 3.75 -10.66
C PRO A 89 7.15 4.50 -10.98
N LYS A 90 7.06 5.54 -11.79
CA LYS A 90 8.20 6.41 -12.12
C LYS A 90 8.53 7.38 -10.98
N ARG A 91 7.51 7.78 -10.22
CA ARG A 91 7.65 8.71 -9.11
C ARG A 91 6.80 8.26 -7.93
N ILE A 92 7.40 8.32 -6.75
CA ILE A 92 6.76 8.00 -5.49
C ILE A 92 6.87 9.25 -4.61
N ILE A 93 5.75 9.70 -4.05
CA ILE A 93 5.69 10.85 -3.15
C ILE A 93 5.12 10.35 -1.82
N THR A 94 5.88 10.51 -0.74
CA THR A 94 5.50 10.06 0.60
C THR A 94 6.07 11.02 1.64
N ASP A 95 5.45 11.06 2.81
CA ASP A 95 5.99 11.73 3.99
C ASP A 95 7.12 10.92 4.63
N PHE A 96 7.83 11.56 5.56
CA PHE A 96 8.85 10.91 6.37
C PHE A 96 8.18 10.11 7.49
N GLU A 97 8.48 8.82 7.58
CA GLU A 97 8.08 7.97 8.71
C GLU A 97 9.23 7.88 9.72
N PRO A 98 9.03 8.35 10.97
CA PRO A 98 10.03 8.31 12.03
C PRO A 98 10.22 6.90 12.63
#